data_AF-A0A0A9D663-F1
#
_entry.id   AF-A0A0A9D663-F1
#
_cell.length_a   1.000
_cell.length_b   1.000
_cell.length_c   1.000
_cell.angle_alpha   90.00
_cell.angle_beta   90.00
_cell.angle_gamma   90.00
#
_symmetry.space_group_name_H-M   'P 1'
#
loop_
_entity.id
_entity.type
_entity.pdbx_description
1 polymer ?
#
loop_
_entity_poly.entity_id
_entity_poly.type
_entity_poly.pdbx_seq_one_letter_code
_entity_poly.pdbx_strand_id
1 'polypeptide(L)'
;MAPKLEFLTGLGMSWDDAVAMVLRCPALFTFSVERNYKPKFEYLVVEMGGGVEDIKAFPEYFAFSLEKRIAQRHRAAADAGVTLPLPDMLKATDEGFREMLDKEQKLQGQTATTD
;
A
#
# COMPACT_ATOMS: atom_id res chain seq x y z
N MET A 1 12.65 -10.46 -18.10
CA MET A 1 12.70 -10.29 -16.63
C MET A 1 13.53 -9.08 -16.23
N ALA A 2 14.67 -8.82 -16.87
CA ALA A 2 15.58 -7.73 -16.52
C ALA A 2 14.92 -6.34 -16.33
N PRO A 3 14.02 -5.84 -17.21
CA PRO A 3 13.50 -4.47 -17.07
C PRO A 3 12.69 -4.22 -15.78
N LYS A 4 12.06 -5.27 -15.24
CA LYS A 4 11.27 -5.16 -14.00
C LYS A 4 12.16 -5.18 -12.77
N LEU A 5 13.18 -6.03 -12.76
CA LEU A 5 14.16 -6.08 -11.68
C LEU A 5 15.00 -4.80 -11.68
N GLU A 6 15.42 -4.32 -12.85
CA GLU A 6 16.11 -3.03 -13.01
C GLU A 6 15.28 -1.87 -12.46
N PHE A 7 13.99 -1.80 -12.80
CA PHE A 7 13.10 -0.79 -12.24
C PHE A 7 13.04 -0.89 -10.72
N LEU A 8 12.82 -2.09 -10.17
CA LEU A 8 12.73 -2.31 -8.73
C LEU A 8 14.02 -1.87 -8.03
N THR A 9 15.19 -2.26 -8.55
CA THR A 9 16.48 -1.77 -8.02
C THR A 9 16.63 -0.26 -8.17
N GLY A 10 16.11 0.32 -9.26
CA GLY A 10 16.07 1.77 -9.49
C GLY A 10 15.20 2.53 -8.49
N LEU A 11 14.29 1.86 -7.76
CA LEU A 11 13.56 2.46 -6.64
C LEU A 11 14.43 2.62 -5.39
N GLY A 12 15.58 1.95 -5.32
CA GLY A 12 16.50 2.00 -4.18
C GLY A 12 16.63 0.70 -3.37
N MET A 13 16.02 -0.42 -3.81
CA MET A 13 16.26 -1.74 -3.19
C MET A 13 17.45 -2.47 -3.80
N SER A 14 18.04 -3.41 -3.05
CA SER A 14 19.10 -4.27 -3.57
C SER A 14 18.58 -5.24 -4.64
N TRP A 15 19.47 -5.78 -5.47
CA TRP A 15 19.09 -6.82 -6.43
C TRP A 15 18.51 -8.06 -5.74
N ASP A 16 19.12 -8.49 -4.64
CA ASP A 16 18.66 -9.65 -3.86
C ASP A 16 17.28 -9.40 -3.24
N ASP A 17 17.01 -8.19 -2.73
CA ASP A 17 15.68 -7.79 -2.28
C ASP A 17 14.66 -7.86 -3.42
N ALA A 18 15.00 -7.33 -4.59
CA ALA A 18 14.12 -7.34 -5.76
C ALA A 18 13.80 -8.79 -6.19
N VAL A 19 14.81 -9.67 -6.23
CA VAL A 19 14.64 -11.10 -6.52
C VAL A 19 13.78 -11.78 -5.47
N ALA A 20 14.07 -11.59 -4.18
CA ALA A 20 13.28 -12.17 -3.09
C ALA A 20 11.83 -11.69 -3.13
N MET A 21 11.59 -10.44 -3.51
CA MET A 21 10.27 -9.86 -3.65
C MET A 21 9.46 -10.53 -4.78
N VAL A 22 10.04 -10.69 -5.98
CA VAL A 22 9.35 -11.32 -7.11
C VAL A 22 9.16 -12.83 -6.93
N LEU A 23 10.04 -13.51 -6.20
CA LEU A 23 9.86 -14.91 -5.84
C LEU A 23 8.64 -15.12 -4.94
N ARG A 24 8.38 -14.19 -4.02
CA ARG A 24 7.18 -14.20 -3.16
C ARG A 24 5.92 -13.77 -3.91
N CYS A 25 6.05 -12.88 -4.90
CA CYS A 25 4.92 -12.39 -5.68
C CYS A 25 5.19 -12.48 -7.20
N PRO A 26 5.10 -13.67 -7.82
CA PRO A 26 5.40 -13.83 -9.25
C PRO A 26 4.50 -13.02 -10.19
N ALA A 27 3.29 -12.66 -9.73
CA ALA A 27 2.35 -11.82 -10.48
C ALA A 27 2.93 -10.45 -10.86
N LEU A 28 3.95 -9.98 -10.14
CA LEU A 28 4.71 -8.78 -10.47
C LEU A 28 5.24 -8.80 -11.91
N PHE A 29 5.57 -9.98 -12.47
CA PHE A 29 5.98 -10.10 -13.87
C PHE A 29 4.89 -9.82 -14.90
N THR A 30 3.62 -9.75 -14.50
CA THR A 30 2.49 -9.48 -15.40
C THR A 30 2.18 -7.98 -15.50
N PHE A 31 2.63 -7.17 -14.55
CA PHE A 31 2.31 -5.75 -14.50
C PHE A 31 3.24 -4.90 -15.37
N SER A 32 2.74 -3.75 -15.84
CA SER A 32 3.52 -2.78 -16.61
C SER A 32 4.30 -1.86 -15.68
N VAL A 33 5.58 -1.61 -15.97
CA VAL A 33 6.36 -0.60 -15.21
C VAL A 33 5.71 0.78 -15.34
N GLU A 34 5.49 1.23 -16.58
CA GLU A 34 4.96 2.57 -16.87
C GLU A 34 3.51 2.76 -16.43
N ARG A 35 2.64 1.76 -16.68
CA ARG A 35 1.20 1.90 -16.43
C ARG A 35 0.76 1.41 -15.04
N ASN A 36 1.62 0.72 -14.30
CA ASN A 36 1.26 0.14 -13.00
C ASN A 36 2.24 0.53 -11.90
N TYR A 37 3.54 0.24 -12.06
CA TYR A 37 4.48 0.48 -10.97
C TYR A 37 4.74 1.95 -10.69
N LYS A 38 5.13 2.71 -11.72
CA LYS A 38 5.41 4.14 -11.57
C LYS A 38 4.26 4.92 -10.92
N PRO A 39 3.02 4.92 -11.46
CA PRO A 39 1.96 5.73 -10.87
C PRO A 39 1.57 5.28 -9.46
N LYS A 40 1.63 3.97 -9.15
CA LYS A 40 1.28 3.48 -7.81
C LYS A 40 2.38 3.75 -6.79
N PHE A 41 3.65 3.66 -7.19
CA PHE A 41 4.77 3.97 -6.31
C PHE A 41 4.88 5.47 -6.06
N GLU A 42 4.67 6.29 -7.09
CA GLU A 42 4.59 7.75 -6.95
C GLU A 42 3.49 8.15 -5.96
N TYR A 43 2.28 7.57 -6.08
CA TYR A 43 1.21 7.81 -5.11
C TYR A 43 1.61 7.40 -3.68
N LEU A 44 2.26 6.23 -3.52
CA LEU A 44 2.72 5.78 -2.21
C LEU A 44 3.68 6.77 -1.56
N VAL A 45 4.65 7.28 -2.33
CA VAL A 45 5.68 8.20 -1.82
C VAL A 45 5.13 9.60 -1.58
N VAL A 46 4.43 10.16 -2.57
CA VAL A 46 4.01 11.57 -2.58
C VAL A 46 2.78 11.79 -1.70
N GLU A 47 1.78 10.90 -1.78
CA GLU A 47 0.48 11.10 -1.13
C GLU A 47 0.38 10.37 0.21
N MET A 48 0.99 9.18 0.32
CA MET A 48 0.87 8.35 1.53
C MET A 48 2.08 8.42 2.46
N GLY A 49 3.18 9.06 2.03
CA GLY A 49 4.42 9.14 2.80
C GLY A 49 5.14 7.81 3.02
N GLY A 50 4.81 6.78 2.23
CA GLY A 50 5.47 5.47 2.27
C GLY A 50 6.70 5.39 1.37
N GLY A 51 7.24 4.19 1.19
CA GLY A 51 8.41 3.99 0.35
C GLY A 51 8.75 2.55 0.00
N VAL A 52 10.03 2.33 -0.27
CA VAL A 52 10.56 1.04 -0.77
C VAL A 52 10.34 -0.08 0.23
N GLU A 53 10.51 0.19 1.52
CA GLU A 53 10.36 -0.83 2.56
C GLU A 53 8.91 -1.33 2.67
N ASP A 54 7.92 -0.45 2.44
CA ASP A 54 6.51 -0.85 2.39
C ASP A 54 6.22 -1.81 1.23
N ILE A 55 6.81 -1.53 0.06
CA ILE A 55 6.66 -2.39 -1.12
C ILE A 55 7.39 -3.72 -0.94
N LYS A 56 8.57 -3.72 -0.31
CA LYS A 56 9.29 -4.96 0.04
C LYS A 56 8.48 -5.81 1.00
N ALA A 57 7.88 -5.18 2.01
CA ALA A 57 7.04 -5.86 2.98
C ALA A 57 5.73 -6.36 2.33
N PHE A 58 5.15 -5.58 1.43
CA PHE A 58 3.85 -5.87 0.82
C PHE A 58 3.82 -5.69 -0.71
N PRO A 59 4.39 -6.63 -1.48
CA PRO A 59 4.52 -6.49 -2.93
C PRO A 59 3.18 -6.55 -3.67
N GLU A 60 2.15 -7.17 -3.08
CA GLU A 60 0.80 -7.22 -3.63
C GLU A 60 0.13 -5.84 -3.68
N TYR A 61 0.72 -4.80 -3.07
CA TYR A 61 0.32 -3.40 -3.28
C TYR A 61 0.08 -3.09 -4.77
N PHE A 62 0.98 -3.55 -5.64
CA PHE A 62 0.88 -3.33 -7.08
C PHE A 62 -0.27 -4.07 -7.77
N ALA A 63 -0.91 -5.03 -7.12
CA ALA A 63 -2.07 -5.76 -7.63
C ALA A 63 -3.39 -5.00 -7.40
N PHE A 64 -3.45 -4.05 -6.47
CA PHE A 64 -4.67 -3.29 -6.19
C PHE A 64 -4.85 -2.11 -7.13
N SER A 65 -6.10 -1.79 -7.50
CA SER A 65 -6.39 -0.61 -8.31
C SER A 65 -5.95 0.68 -7.59
N LEU A 66 -5.23 1.56 -8.30
CA LEU A 66 -4.83 2.85 -7.74
C LEU A 66 -6.06 3.66 -7.34
N GLU A 67 -6.95 3.93 -8.28
CA GLU A 67 -8.13 4.77 -8.04
C GLU A 67 -9.19 4.10 -7.16
N LYS A 68 -9.57 2.85 -7.50
CA LYS A 68 -10.73 2.19 -6.88
C LYS A 68 -10.43 1.53 -5.54
N ARG A 69 -9.15 1.48 -5.13
CA ARG A 69 -8.78 0.76 -3.90
C ARG A 69 -7.76 1.53 -3.07
N ILE A 70 -6.59 1.83 -3.63
CA ILE A 70 -5.49 2.47 -2.88
C ILE A 70 -5.90 3.88 -2.49
N ALA A 71 -6.17 4.74 -3.47
CA ALA A 71 -6.46 6.14 -3.24
C ALA A 71 -7.81 6.37 -2.54
N GLN A 72 -8.81 5.51 -2.80
CA GLN A 72 -10.09 5.59 -2.11
C GLN A 72 -9.95 5.28 -0.62
N ARG A 73 -9.24 4.19 -0.26
CA ARG A 73 -9.10 3.78 1.14
C ARG A 73 -8.13 4.65 1.91
N HIS A 74 -7.04 5.09 1.26
CA HIS A 74 -6.13 6.07 1.84
C HIS A 74 -6.89 7.35 2.25
N ARG A 75 -7.67 7.94 1.34
CA ARG A 75 -8.47 9.14 1.63
C ARG A 75 -9.49 8.90 2.75
N ALA A 76 -10.23 7.79 2.70
CA ALA A 76 -11.19 7.47 3.75
C ALA A 76 -10.55 7.27 5.13
N ALA A 77 -9.35 6.66 5.19
CA ALA A 77 -8.60 6.51 6.43
C ALA A 77 -8.08 7.87 6.94
N ALA A 78 -7.55 8.72 6.05
CA ALA A 78 -7.09 10.07 6.38
C ALA A 78 -8.24 10.96 6.89
N ASP A 79 -9.40 10.95 6.22
CA ASP A 79 -10.60 11.68 6.63
C ASP A 79 -11.11 11.22 8.01
N ALA A 80 -10.92 9.93 8.32
CA ALA A 80 -11.24 9.34 9.61
C ALA A 80 -10.14 9.58 10.68
N GLY A 81 -9.00 10.16 10.34
CA GLY A 81 -7.87 10.34 11.25
C GLY A 81 -7.21 9.04 11.69
N VAL A 82 -7.28 7.99 10.85
CA VAL A 82 -6.78 6.64 11.16
C VAL A 82 -5.59 6.31 10.28
N THR A 83 -4.55 5.74 10.87
CA THR A 83 -3.42 5.15 10.14
C THR A 83 -3.54 3.64 10.19
N LEU A 84 -3.51 2.99 9.02
CA LEU A 84 -3.63 1.54 8.90
C LEU A 84 -2.43 0.97 8.13
N PRO A 85 -1.89 -0.19 8.53
CA PRO A 85 -0.91 -0.90 7.71
C PRO A 85 -1.47 -1.21 6.31
N LEU A 86 -0.63 -1.11 5.27
CA LEU A 86 -1.07 -1.35 3.89
C LEU A 86 -1.79 -2.69 3.68
N PRO A 87 -1.32 -3.83 4.24
CA PRO A 87 -2.01 -5.10 4.08
C PRO A 87 -3.44 -5.05 4.64
N ASP A 88 -3.63 -4.49 5.83
CA ASP A 88 -4.94 -4.41 6.48
C ASP A 88 -5.87 -3.50 5.68
N MET A 89 -5.36 -2.31 5.32
CA MET A 89 -6.09 -1.34 4.53
C MET A 89 -6.49 -1.90 3.16
N LEU A 90 -5.65 -2.66 2.47
CA LEU A 90 -5.88 -3.03 1.06
C LEU A 90 -6.49 -4.43 0.88
N LYS A 91 -6.19 -5.39 1.77
CA LYS A 91 -6.73 -6.77 1.67
C LYS A 91 -8.15 -6.92 2.21
N ALA A 92 -8.56 -6.10 3.18
CA ALA A 92 -9.89 -6.22 3.79
C ALA A 92 -11.02 -6.10 2.76
N THR A 93 -12.18 -6.73 2.98
CA THR A 93 -13.39 -6.46 2.19
C THR A 93 -13.84 -5.01 2.38
N ASP A 94 -14.76 -4.51 1.56
CA ASP A 94 -15.28 -3.15 1.75
C ASP A 94 -16.06 -3.01 3.06
N GLU A 95 -16.73 -4.08 3.48
CA GLU A 95 -17.34 -4.16 4.82
C GLU A 95 -16.29 -4.17 5.92
N GLY A 96 -15.30 -5.07 5.86
CA GLY A 96 -14.25 -5.13 6.88
C GLY A 96 -13.44 -3.84 6.99
N PHE A 97 -13.20 -3.16 5.88
CA PHE A 97 -12.55 -1.84 5.90
C PHE A 97 -13.39 -0.78 6.61
N ARG A 98 -14.70 -0.71 6.33
CA ARG A 98 -15.60 0.22 7.04
C ARG A 98 -15.65 -0.06 8.53
N GLU A 99 -15.75 -1.34 8.91
CA GLU A 99 -15.73 -1.72 10.32
C GLU A 99 -14.44 -1.32 11.04
N MET A 100 -13.29 -1.38 10.37
CA MET A 100 -12.02 -0.92 10.95
C MET A 100 -12.05 0.58 11.22
N LEU A 101 -12.53 1.39 10.26
CA LEU A 101 -12.66 2.83 10.46
C LEU A 101 -13.60 3.17 11.62
N ASP A 102 -14.77 2.52 11.68
CA ASP A 102 -15.75 2.73 12.75
C ASP A 102 -15.19 2.36 14.14
N LYS A 103 -14.39 1.30 14.22
CA LYS A 103 -13.76 0.85 15.49
C LYS A 103 -12.74 1.87 15.98
N GLU A 104 -11.87 2.35 15.10
CA GLU A 104 -10.82 3.31 15.44
C GLU A 104 -11.41 4.67 15.85
N GLN A 105 -12.45 5.16 15.17
CA GLN A 105 -13.16 6.37 15.57
C GLN A 105 -13.81 6.25 16.97
N LYS A 106 -14.37 5.08 17.29
CA LYS A 106 -14.95 4.81 18.62
C LYS A 106 -13.89 4.72 19.72
N LEU A 107 -12.69 4.21 19.40
CA LEU A 107 -11.57 4.17 20.34
C LEU A 107 -11.06 5.59 20.62
N GLN A 108 -10.91 6.43 19.59
CA GLN A 108 -10.51 7.82 19.74
C GLN A 108 -11.53 8.64 20.55
N GLY A 109 -12.83 8.43 20.32
CA GLY A 109 -13.90 9.10 21.08
C GLY A 109 -13.95 8.78 22.58
N GLN A 110 -13.42 7.63 23.01
CA GLN A 110 -13.36 7.23 24.42
C GLN A 110 -12.16 7.81 25.17
N THR A 111 -11.09 8.18 24.45
CA THR A 111 -9.88 8.77 25.06
C THR A 111 -10.01 10.27 25.38
N ALA A 112 -11.12 10.92 24.99
CA ALA A 112 -11.33 12.36 25.15
C ALA A 112 -12.21 12.77 26.35
N THR A 113 -12.63 11.84 27.22
CA THR A 113 -13.53 12.14 28.37
C THR A 113 -12.89 11.93 29.75
N THR A 114 -11.57 12.06 29.87
CA THR A 114 -10.90 12.12 31.18
C THR A 114 -9.89 13.24 31.18
N ASP A 115 -10.38 14.46 31.42
CA ASP A 115 -9.75 15.52 32.20
C ASP A 115 -10.80 16.59 32.55
#